data_AF-K2FNW6-F1
#
_entry.id   AF-K2FNW6-F1
#
_cell.length_a   1.000
_cell.length_b   1.000
_cell.length_c   1.000
_cell.angle_alpha   90.00
_cell.angle_beta   90.00
_cell.angle_gamma   90.00
#
_symmetry.space_group_name_H-M   'P 1'
#
loop_
_entity.id
_entity.type
_entity.pdbx_description
1 polymer ?
#
loop_
_entity_poly.entity_id
_entity_poly.type
_entity_poly.pdbx_seq_one_letter_code
_entity_poly.pdbx_strand_id
1 'polypeptide(L)' 'MSVRKMEDKNVRKLGKVGQSIAVTLPIEIIRELGWKLKQKVLVKRVRGGVEIKDWKK' A
#
# COMPACT_ATOMS: atom_id res chain seq x y z
N MET A 1 -5.95 24.00 -6.43
CA MET A 1 -6.27 22.56 -6.48
C MET A 1 -6.91 22.18 -5.16
N SER A 2 -8.14 21.67 -5.21
CA SER A 2 -8.99 21.41 -4.05
C SER A 2 -8.32 20.42 -3.10
N VAL A 3 -8.15 20.82 -1.84
CA VAL A 3 -7.65 19.98 -0.77
C VAL A 3 -8.71 18.92 -0.50
N ARG A 4 -8.64 17.78 -1.20
CA ARG A 4 -9.44 16.60 -0.82
C ARG A 4 -9.11 16.30 0.64
N LYS A 5 -10.15 16.25 1.47
CA LYS A 5 -10.07 15.96 2.91
C LYS A 5 -9.12 14.78 3.13
N MET A 6 -8.31 14.84 4.19
CA MET A 6 -7.31 13.82 4.50
C MET A 6 -7.86 12.38 4.48
N GLU A 7 -9.15 12.19 4.76
CA GLU A 7 -9.85 10.90 4.72
C GLU A 7 -9.81 10.23 3.33
N ASP A 8 -9.92 11.00 2.24
CA ASP A 8 -9.83 10.48 0.87
C ASP A 8 -8.39 10.03 0.50
N LYS A 9 -7.36 10.42 1.26
CA LYS A 9 -5.97 10.10 0.91
C LYS A 9 -5.66 8.61 1.01
N ASN A 10 -6.38 7.90 1.89
CA ASN A 10 -6.17 6.48 2.15
C ASN A 10 -7.06 5.57 1.28
N VAL A 11 -8.10 6.14 0.65
CA VAL A 11 -8.95 5.39 -0.30
C VAL A 11 -8.30 5.41 -1.68
N ARG A 12 -7.87 4.24 -2.16
CA ARG A 12 -7.16 4.10 -3.43
C ARG A 12 -7.82 3.08 -4.33
N LYS A 13 -7.89 3.40 -5.63
CA LYS A 13 -8.36 2.48 -6.64
C LYS A 13 -7.30 1.40 -6.88
N LEU A 14 -7.76 0.18 -7.10
CA LEU A 14 -6.94 -0.94 -7.54
C LEU A 14 -6.60 -0.81 -9.04
N GLY A 15 -5.32 -0.95 -9.37
CA GLY A 15 -4.82 -0.93 -10.75
C GLY A 15 -4.38 -2.33 -11.19
N LYS A 16 -4.62 -2.67 -12.46
CA LYS A 16 -4.15 -3.95 -13.03
C LYS A 16 -2.66 -3.86 -13.37
N VAL A 17 -1.89 -4.86 -12.95
CA VAL A 17 -0.46 -5.02 -13.28
C VAL A 17 -0.23 -6.45 -13.74
N GLY A 18 -0.16 -6.65 -15.06
CA GLY A 18 -0.09 -7.99 -15.66
C GLY A 18 -1.35 -8.82 -15.31
N GLN A 19 -1.14 -9.98 -14.68
CA GLN A 19 -2.22 -10.83 -14.16
C GLN A 19 -2.60 -10.50 -12.70
N SER A 20 -1.89 -9.57 -12.06
CA SER A 20 -2.09 -9.18 -10.67
C SER A 20 -2.73 -7.80 -10.55
N ILE A 21 -3.01 -7.40 -9.31
CA ILE A 21 -3.53 -6.08 -8.97
C ILE A 21 -2.52 -5.38 -8.06
N ALA A 22 -2.31 -4.08 -8.28
CA ALA A 22 -1.52 -3.20 -7.43
C ALA A 22 -2.39 -2.11 -6.82
N VAL A 23 -2.01 -1.69 -5.62
CA VAL A 23 -2.53 -0.49 -4.97
C VAL A 23 -1.35 0.43 -4.66
N THR A 24 -1.49 1.72 -4.96
CA THR A 24 -0.47 2.70 -4.62
C THR A 24 -0.62 3.09 -3.16
N LEU A 25 0.40 2.82 -2.35
CA LEU A 25 0.44 3.26 -0.96
C LEU A 25 0.85 4.74 -0.91
N PRO A 26 0.18 5.57 -0.09
CA PRO A 26 0.61 6.94 0.19
C PRO A 26 2.09 6.99 0.62
N ILE A 27 2.81 8.00 0.15
CA ILE A 27 4.26 8.11 0.38
C ILE A 27 4.59 8.35 1.86
N GLU A 28 3.67 8.97 2.60
CA GLU A 28 3.78 9.20 4.03
C GLU A 28 3.91 7.87 4.79
N ILE A 29 3.04 6.91 4.49
CA ILE A 29 3.07 5.55 5.09
C ILE A 29 4.38 4.84 4.74
N ILE A 30 4.83 4.91 3.48
CA ILE A 30 6.08 4.29 3.04
C ILE A 30 7.29 4.86 3.81
N ARG A 31 7.30 6.18 4.03
CA ARG A 31 8.37 6.87 4.77
C ARG A 31 8.35 6.51 6.25
N GLU A 32 7.18 6.50 6.89
CA GLU A 32 7.01 6.13 8.30
C GLU A 32 7.45 4.68 8.56
N LEU A 33 7.14 3.78 7.64
CA LEU A 33 7.59 2.38 7.70
C LEU A 33 9.07 2.19 7.35
N GLY A 34 9.75 3.22 6.82
CA GLY A 34 11.13 3.13 6.36
C GLY A 34 11.32 2.21 5.14
N TRP A 35 10.25 1.95 4.39
CA TRP A 35 10.25 1.03 3.27
C TRP A 35 11.01 1.59 2.07
N LYS A 36 11.82 0.73 1.43
CA LYS A 36 12.62 1.07 0.26
C LYS A 36 12.08 0.43 -1.01
N LEU A 37 12.36 1.05 -2.15
CA LEU A 37 12.00 0.50 -3.46
C LEU A 37 12.62 -0.89 -3.64
N LYS A 38 11.87 -1.81 -4.28
CA LYS A 38 12.30 -3.19 -4.59
C LYS A 38 12.59 -4.09 -3.37
N GLN A 39 12.25 -3.67 -2.16
CA GLN A 39 12.37 -4.53 -1.00
C GLN A 39 11.29 -5.64 -1.00
N LYS A 40 11.55 -6.72 -0.27
CA LYS A 40 10.58 -7.80 -0.07
C LYS A 40 9.63 -7.45 1.07
N VAL A 41 8.36 -7.81 0.91
CA VAL A 41 7.31 -7.68 1.93
C VAL A 41 6.53 -8.99 2.00
N LEU A 42 5.93 -9.27 3.15
CA LEU A 42 5.04 -10.40 3.34
C LEU A 42 3.59 -9.94 3.14
N VAL A 43 2.85 -10.65 2.29
CA VAL A 43 1.44 -10.38 2.01
C VAL A 43 0.60 -11.52 2.59
N LYS A 44 -0.30 -11.21 3.51
CA LYS A 44 -1.17 -12.18 4.18
C LYS A 44 -2.64 -11.85 3.95
N ARG A 45 -3.45 -12.85 3.61
CA ARG A 45 -4.91 -12.70 3.56
C ARG A 45 -5.47 -12.60 4.98
N VAL A 46 -6.32 -11.61 5.20
CA VAL A 46 -7.08 -11.43 6.46
C VAL A 46 -8.57 -11.25 6.14
N ARG A 47 -9.44 -11.34 7.15
CA ARG A 47 -10.88 -11.11 6.96
C ARG A 47 -11.09 -9.68 6.45
N GLY A 48 -11.72 -9.55 5.28
CA GLY A 48 -12.03 -8.25 4.67
C GLY A 48 -10.87 -7.57 3.92
N GLY A 49 -9.67 -8.16 3.83
CA GLY A 49 -8.55 -7.46 3.19
C GLY A 49 -7.25 -8.25 3.05
N VAL A 50 -6.16 -7.53 2.87
CA VAL A 50 -4.79 -8.05 2.87
C VAL A 50 -3.95 -7.22 3.83
N GLU A 51 -3.06 -7.88 4.56
CA GLU A 51 -2.07 -7.25 5.42
C GLU A 51 -0.70 -7.34 4.75
N ILE A 52 0.03 -6.23 4.71
CA ILE A 52 1.38 -6.16 4.15
C ILE A 52 2.34 -5.79 5.28
N LYS A 53 3.36 -6.62 5.52
CA LYS A 53 4.35 -6.44 6.60
C LYS A 53 5.76 -6.51 6.04
N ASP A 54 6.70 -5.90 6.76
CA ASP A 54 8.13 -6.08 6.48
C ASP A 54 8.52 -7.55 6.48
N TRP A 55 9.32 -7.93 5.49
CA TRP A 55 9.98 -9.22 5.50
C TRP A 55 11.17 -9.16 6.45
N LYS A 56 10.92 -9.45 7.73
CA LYS A 56 11.99 -9.71 8.70
C LYS A 56 12.40 -11.18 8.57
N LYS A 57 13.65 -11.41 8.17
CA LYS A 57 14.23 -12.75 8.13
C LYS A 57 14.56 -13.20 9.55
#